data_AF-I2G2V3-F1
#
_entry.id   AF-I2G2V3-F1
#
_cell.length_a   1.000
_cell.length_b   1.000
_cell.length_c   1.000
_cell.angle_alpha   90.00
_cell.angle_beta   90.00
_cell.angle_gamma   90.00
#
_symmetry.space_group_name_H-M   'P 1'
#
loop_
_entity.id
_entity.type
_entity.pdbx_description
1 polymer ?
#
loop_
_entity_poly.entity_id
_entity_poly.type
_entity_poly.pdbx_seq_one_letter_code
_entity_poly.pdbx_strand_id
1 'polypeptide(L)'
;MDLLTQLDTSLDLLLRIMSSSIAYISRKAEHIPLPSSSVPLTVLGKTEAINRVEMDDAIAELVSDLVDKAQSIRDIIQHLPTKQSLGGDQELETHLKRLQEEMSDANQEYRQVTLDVDHLRAEVEALCRVLAEERGVGRGALVRELEGRAGDESGGP
;
A
#
# COMPACT_ATOMS: atom_id res chain seq x y z
N MET A 1 5.51 -0.57 -1.82
CA MET A 1 6.83 -1.21 -1.74
C MET A 1 7.81 -0.24 -2.38
N ASP A 2 8.96 0.02 -1.78
CA ASP A 2 9.95 0.94 -2.36
C ASP A 2 10.48 0.40 -3.70
N LEU A 3 10.73 1.29 -4.66
CA LEU A 3 11.20 0.95 -6.02
C LEU A 3 12.53 0.19 -5.97
N LEU A 4 13.39 0.54 -5.02
CA LEU A 4 14.68 -0.12 -4.81
C LEU A 4 14.48 -1.56 -4.31
N THR A 5 13.59 -1.75 -3.34
CA THR A 5 13.24 -3.09 -2.82
C THR A 5 12.57 -3.95 -3.90
N GLN A 6 11.73 -3.35 -4.74
CA GLN A 6 11.11 -4.03 -5.87
C GLN A 6 12.15 -4.48 -6.91
N LEU A 7 13.14 -3.63 -7.20
CA LEU A 7 14.25 -3.97 -8.10
C LEU A 7 15.07 -5.15 -7.55
N ASP A 8 15.44 -5.11 -6.28
CA ASP A 8 16.23 -6.16 -5.62
C ASP A 8 15.50 -7.52 -5.67
N THR A 9 14.21 -7.51 -5.34
CA THR A 9 13.36 -8.72 -5.43
C THR A 9 13.27 -9.24 -6.87
N SER A 10 13.19 -8.34 -7.85
CA SER A 10 13.08 -8.72 -9.26
C SER A 10 14.39 -9.32 -9.79
N LEU A 11 15.54 -8.81 -9.35
CA LEU A 11 16.86 -9.36 -9.68
C LEU A 11 17.06 -10.75 -9.06
N ASP A 12 16.70 -10.93 -7.78
CA ASP A 12 16.77 -12.24 -7.13
C ASP A 12 15.88 -13.27 -7.84
N LEU A 13 14.66 -12.87 -8.20
CA LEU A 13 13.76 -13.72 -8.96
C LEU A 13 14.34 -14.10 -10.33
N LEU A 14 14.94 -13.16 -11.07
CA LEU A 14 15.58 -13.42 -12.35
C LEU A 14 16.71 -14.45 -12.21
N LEU A 15 17.59 -14.29 -11.22
CA LEU A 15 18.69 -15.22 -10.96
C LEU A 15 18.18 -16.60 -10.57
N ARG A 16 17.10 -16.67 -9.78
CA ARG A 16 16.46 -17.94 -9.42
C ARG A 16 15.85 -18.64 -10.62
N ILE A 17 15.20 -17.90 -11.52
CA ILE A 17 14.65 -18.45 -12.78
C ILE A 17 15.79 -18.98 -13.65
N MET A 18 16.88 -18.22 -13.82
CA MET A 18 18.05 -18.66 -14.60
C MET A 18 18.67 -19.95 -14.06
N SER A 19 18.94 -20.00 -12.75
CA SER A 19 19.44 -21.19 -12.06
C SER A 19 18.54 -22.40 -12.28
N SER A 20 17.22 -22.22 -12.08
CA SER A 20 16.24 -23.29 -12.23
C SER A 20 16.12 -23.76 -13.68
N SER A 21 16.21 -22.84 -14.65
CA SER A 21 16.16 -23.14 -16.08
C SER A 21 17.36 -23.97 -16.52
N ILE A 22 18.57 -23.60 -16.08
CA ILE A 22 19.79 -24.38 -16.37
C ILE A 22 19.69 -25.78 -15.75
N ALA A 23 19.22 -25.88 -14.51
CA ALA A 23 19.03 -27.17 -13.85
C ALA A 23 17.99 -28.05 -14.57
N TYR A 24 16.89 -27.45 -15.04
CA TYR A 24 15.86 -28.13 -15.80
C TYR A 24 16.41 -28.69 -17.12
N ILE A 25 17.04 -27.85 -17.94
CA ILE A 25 17.61 -28.26 -19.23
C ILE A 25 18.67 -29.35 -19.02
N SER A 26 19.57 -29.16 -18.05
CA SER A 26 20.65 -30.12 -17.77
C SER A 26 20.11 -31.50 -17.36
N ARG A 27 19.05 -31.56 -16.54
CA ARG A 27 18.47 -32.82 -16.07
C ARG A 27 17.58 -33.50 -17.11
N LYS A 28 16.92 -32.73 -17.96
CA LYS A 28 15.91 -33.21 -18.92
C LYS A 28 16.46 -33.39 -20.34
N ALA A 29 17.68 -32.96 -20.61
CA ALA A 29 18.30 -33.09 -21.93
C ALA A 29 18.47 -34.56 -22.34
N GLU A 30 18.07 -34.86 -23.57
CA GLU A 30 18.29 -36.17 -24.16
C GLU A 30 19.76 -36.36 -24.54
N HIS A 31 20.33 -37.53 -24.25
CA HIS A 31 21.68 -37.86 -24.65
C HIS A 31 21.70 -38.34 -26.11
N ILE A 32 22.27 -37.52 -27.00
CA ILE A 32 22.36 -37.83 -28.43
C ILE A 32 23.65 -38.62 -28.71
N PRO A 33 23.57 -39.81 -29.34
CA PRO A 33 24.75 -40.53 -29.78
C PRO A 33 25.47 -39.77 -30.90
N LEU A 34 26.81 -39.77 -30.86
CA LEU A 34 27.62 -39.20 -31.92
C LEU A 34 27.37 -39.96 -33.25
N PRO A 35 27.24 -39.27 -34.40
CA PRO A 35 26.86 -39.87 -35.69
C PRO A 35 27.77 -41.01 -36.20
N SER A 36 28.97 -41.17 -35.63
CA SER A 36 29.99 -42.12 -36.05
C SER A 36 30.59 -42.94 -34.90
N SER A 37 29.91 -43.02 -33.75
CA SER A 37 30.39 -43.74 -32.57
C SER A 37 29.74 -45.12 -32.44
N SER A 38 30.55 -46.17 -32.24
CA SER A 38 30.05 -47.50 -31.87
C SER A 38 29.84 -47.67 -30.36
N VAL A 39 30.08 -46.61 -29.58
CA VAL A 39 29.95 -46.63 -28.12
C VAL A 39 28.46 -46.64 -27.77
N PRO A 40 27.93 -47.72 -27.19
CA PRO A 40 26.53 -47.77 -26.80
C PRO A 40 26.27 -46.78 -25.66
N LEU A 41 25.13 -46.09 -25.73
CA LEU A 41 24.66 -45.24 -24.64
C LEU A 41 24.30 -46.10 -23.43
N THR A 42 25.11 -46.04 -22.37
CA THR A 42 24.76 -46.56 -21.06
C THR A 42 23.78 -45.60 -20.38
N VAL A 43 22.50 -45.79 -20.67
CA VAL A 43 21.44 -45.08 -19.97
C VAL A 43 21.28 -45.69 -18.58
N LEU A 44 21.83 -45.02 -17.56
CA LEU A 44 21.73 -45.48 -16.18
C LEU A 44 20.35 -45.10 -15.61
N GLY A 45 19.38 -46.02 -15.63
CA GLY A 45 18.05 -45.86 -15.03
C GLY A 45 16.94 -45.41 -16.00
N LYS A 46 15.78 -45.00 -15.45
CA LYS A 46 14.69 -44.39 -16.24
C LYS A 46 15.10 -42.95 -16.52
N THR A 47 15.53 -42.66 -17.76
CA THR A 47 15.77 -41.29 -18.19
C THR A 47 14.50 -40.48 -18.06
N GLU A 48 14.57 -39.40 -17.30
CA GLU A 48 13.55 -38.35 -17.25
C GLU A 48 13.59 -37.44 -18.49
N ALA A 49 14.36 -37.83 -19.52
CA ALA A 49 14.53 -37.08 -20.75
C ALA A 49 13.18 -36.90 -21.45
N ILE A 50 12.90 -35.66 -21.80
CA ILE A 50 11.71 -35.28 -22.56
C ILE A 50 12.04 -35.29 -24.06
N ASN A 51 11.01 -35.34 -24.89
CA ASN A 51 11.19 -35.29 -26.33
C ASN A 51 11.85 -33.97 -26.73
N ARG A 52 12.69 -34.00 -27.76
CA ARG A 52 13.39 -32.83 -28.31
C ARG A 52 12.44 -31.68 -28.66
N VAL A 53 11.27 -31.99 -29.22
CA VAL A 53 10.25 -30.97 -29.55
C VAL A 53 9.72 -30.30 -28.28
N GLU A 54 9.38 -31.09 -27.26
CA GLU A 54 8.92 -30.58 -25.96
C GLU A 54 10.00 -29.78 -25.23
N MET A 55 11.27 -30.18 -25.38
CA MET A 55 12.42 -29.43 -24.85
C MET A 55 12.60 -28.09 -25.57
N ASP A 56 12.52 -28.07 -26.90
CA ASP A 56 12.67 -26.85 -27.68
C ASP A 56 11.54 -25.84 -27.36
N ASP A 57 10.29 -26.33 -27.21
CA ASP A 57 9.15 -25.51 -26.79
C ASP A 57 9.32 -24.97 -25.35
N ALA A 58 9.75 -25.82 -24.41
CA ALA A 58 10.02 -25.41 -23.04
C ALA A 58 11.16 -24.38 -22.95
N ILE A 59 12.22 -24.54 -23.74
CA ILE A 59 13.31 -23.57 -23.82
C ILE A 59 12.79 -22.23 -24.38
N ALA A 60 11.96 -22.26 -25.41
CA ALA A 60 11.38 -21.04 -25.98
C ALA A 60 10.52 -20.27 -24.96
N GLU A 61 9.69 -20.98 -24.19
CA GLU A 61 8.89 -20.39 -23.10
C GLU A 61 9.81 -19.78 -22.02
N LEU A 62 10.81 -20.53 -21.55
CA LEU A 62 11.76 -20.05 -20.54
C LEU A 62 12.54 -18.81 -21.00
N VAL A 63 12.93 -18.76 -22.27
CA VAL A 63 13.61 -17.61 -22.86
C VAL A 63 12.66 -16.41 -22.95
N SER A 64 11.41 -16.62 -23.35
CA SER A 64 10.40 -15.56 -23.40
C SER A 64 10.18 -14.96 -22.00
N ASP A 65 9.98 -15.80 -21.00
CA ASP A 65 9.80 -15.37 -19.60
C ASP A 65 11.00 -14.58 -19.09
N LEU A 66 12.22 -15.01 -19.44
CA LEU A 66 13.45 -14.32 -19.08
C LEU A 66 13.53 -12.92 -19.71
N VAL A 67 13.19 -12.81 -21.01
CA VAL A 67 13.20 -11.55 -21.75
C VAL A 67 12.17 -10.58 -21.17
N ASP A 68 10.95 -11.05 -20.89
CA ASP A 68 9.88 -10.23 -20.31
C ASP A 68 10.26 -9.73 -18.91
N LYS A 69 10.89 -10.57 -18.10
CA LYS A 69 11.41 -10.19 -16.78
C LYS A 69 12.56 -9.19 -16.88
N ALA A 70 13.47 -9.37 -17.83
CA ALA A 70 14.56 -8.42 -18.08
C ALA A 70 14.02 -7.05 -18.53
N GLN A 71 12.98 -7.03 -19.36
CA GLN A 71 12.32 -5.79 -19.77
C GLN A 71 11.62 -5.11 -18.59
N SER A 72 10.92 -5.87 -17.75
CA SER A 72 10.29 -5.34 -16.53
C SER A 72 11.31 -4.69 -15.59
N ILE A 73 12.49 -5.32 -15.42
CA ILE A 73 13.60 -4.76 -14.62
C ILE A 73 14.11 -3.47 -15.25
N ARG A 74 14.28 -3.44 -16.57
CA ARG A 74 14.70 -2.24 -17.31
C ARG A 74 13.72 -1.09 -17.10
N ASP A 75 12.43 -1.37 -17.13
CA ASP A 75 11.39 -0.35 -16.89
C ASP A 75 11.49 0.16 -15.46
N ILE A 76 11.66 -0.70 -14.44
CA ILE A 76 11.86 -0.26 -13.05
C ILE A 76 13.08 0.66 -12.93
N ILE A 77 14.19 0.31 -13.59
CA ILE A 77 15.42 1.12 -13.58
C ILE A 77 15.18 2.52 -14.18
N GLN A 78 14.39 2.62 -15.25
CA GLN A 78 14.06 3.91 -15.85
C GLN A 78 13.23 4.82 -14.95
N HIS A 79 12.41 4.22 -14.07
CA HIS A 79 11.58 4.94 -13.11
C HIS A 79 12.30 5.23 -11.78
N LEU A 80 13.55 4.79 -11.62
CA LEU A 80 14.32 5.13 -10.43
C LEU A 80 14.58 6.65 -10.39
N PRO A 81 14.35 7.31 -9.24
CA PRO A 81 14.64 8.71 -9.10
C PRO A 81 16.15 8.92 -9.29
N THR A 82 16.51 9.61 -10.37
CA THR A 82 17.90 9.85 -10.74
C THR A 82 18.44 11.07 -9.99
N LYS A 83 19.77 11.24 -9.92
CA LYS A 83 20.40 12.48 -9.41
C LYS A 83 19.88 13.76 -10.10
N GLN A 84 19.38 13.66 -11.33
CA GLN A 84 18.69 14.76 -12.01
C GLN A 84 17.29 15.08 -11.43
N SER A 85 16.61 14.10 -10.83
CA SER A 85 15.27 14.26 -10.23
C SER A 85 15.33 14.65 -8.75
N LEU A 86 16.30 14.15 -8.00
CA LEU A 86 16.46 14.44 -6.56
C LEU A 86 17.43 15.59 -6.28
N GLY A 87 18.15 16.05 -7.29
CA GLY A 87 19.27 16.98 -7.11
C GLY A 87 20.49 16.30 -6.48
N GLY A 88 21.54 17.08 -6.23
CA GLY A 88 22.64 16.63 -5.37
C GLY A 88 22.22 16.51 -3.91
N ASP A 89 23.02 15.83 -3.08
CA ASP A 89 22.71 15.62 -1.65
C ASP A 89 22.42 16.94 -0.90
N GLN A 90 23.08 18.04 -1.28
CA GLN A 90 22.85 19.37 -0.71
C GLN A 90 21.50 19.99 -1.09
N GLU A 91 21.03 19.76 -2.33
CA GLU A 91 19.73 20.23 -2.79
C GLU A 91 18.60 19.45 -2.11
N LEU A 92 18.80 18.13 -1.95
CA LEU A 92 17.89 17.28 -1.20
C LEU A 92 17.82 17.70 0.28
N GLU A 93 18.95 17.94 0.93
CA GLU A 93 18.99 18.42 2.32
C GLU A 93 18.24 19.74 2.48
N THR A 94 18.45 20.67 1.55
CA THR A 94 17.76 21.98 1.55
C THR A 94 16.24 21.79 1.36
N HIS A 95 15.84 20.92 0.42
CA HIS A 95 14.44 20.60 0.19
C HIS A 95 13.78 19.97 1.41
N LEU A 96 14.47 19.04 2.09
CA LEU A 96 14.00 18.40 3.31
C LEU A 96 13.85 19.38 4.46
N LYS A 97 14.81 20.31 4.64
CA LYS A 97 14.71 21.37 5.65
C LYS A 97 13.51 22.27 5.41
N ARG A 98 13.30 22.71 4.17
CA ARG A 98 12.12 23.49 3.79
C ARG A 98 10.82 22.74 4.08
N LEU A 99 10.73 21.47 3.69
CA LEU A 99 9.54 20.65 3.93
C LEU A 99 9.28 20.47 5.44
N GLN A 100 10.34 20.36 6.24
CA GLN A 100 10.23 20.28 7.70
C GLN A 100 9.71 21.59 8.31
N GLU A 101 10.16 22.74 7.82
CA GLU A 101 9.66 24.06 8.23
C GLU A 101 8.18 24.21 7.87
N GLU A 102 7.81 23.92 6.62
CA GLU A 102 6.41 23.94 6.16
C GLU A 102 5.51 23.01 7.01
N MET A 103 5.99 21.82 7.34
CA MET A 103 5.26 20.88 8.19
C MET A 103 5.15 21.36 9.64
N SER A 104 6.16 22.06 10.16
CA SER A 104 6.11 22.66 11.49
C SER A 104 5.04 23.75 11.57
N ASP A 105 5.04 24.64 10.58
CA ASP A 105 4.08 25.75 10.49
C ASP A 105 2.65 25.24 10.34
N ALA A 106 2.42 24.28 9.43
CA ALA A 106 1.11 23.66 9.24
C ALA A 106 0.62 22.94 10.50
N ASN A 107 1.50 22.27 11.23
CA ASN A 107 1.15 21.62 12.50
C ASN A 107 0.83 22.64 13.60
N GLN A 108 1.51 23.78 13.63
CA GLN A 108 1.23 24.85 14.58
C GLN A 108 -0.14 25.48 14.30
N GLU A 109 -0.43 25.78 13.04
CA GLU A 109 -1.75 26.27 12.61
C GLU A 109 -2.85 25.26 12.95
N TYR A 110 -2.64 23.98 12.65
CA TYR A 110 -3.58 22.92 12.99
C TYR A 110 -3.88 22.85 14.49
N ARG A 111 -2.86 22.98 15.35
CA ARG A 111 -3.05 23.00 16.81
C ARG A 111 -3.87 24.22 17.24
N GLN A 112 -3.60 25.38 16.67
CA GLN A 112 -4.34 26.59 16.99
C GLN A 112 -5.81 26.47 16.59
N VAL A 113 -6.09 26.00 15.37
CA VAL A 113 -7.45 25.75 14.89
C VAL A 113 -8.16 24.72 15.78
N THR A 114 -7.46 23.68 16.23
CA THR A 114 -8.04 22.67 17.13
C THR A 114 -8.47 23.29 18.46
N LEU A 115 -7.64 24.17 19.04
CA LEU A 115 -7.98 24.88 20.28
C LEU A 115 -9.19 25.81 20.09
N ASP A 116 -9.24 26.53 18.97
CA ASP A 116 -10.35 27.43 18.65
C ASP A 116 -11.66 26.67 18.46
N VAL A 117 -11.61 25.50 17.80
CA VAL A 117 -12.76 24.60 17.64
C VAL A 117 -13.22 24.04 18.98
N ASP A 118 -12.30 23.64 19.86
CA ASP A 118 -12.64 23.13 21.20
C ASP A 118 -13.27 24.23 22.06
N HIS A 119 -12.77 25.46 21.99
CA HIS A 119 -13.36 26.60 22.67
C HIS A 119 -14.79 26.88 22.16
N LEU A 120 -14.96 26.96 20.84
CA LEU A 120 -16.27 27.20 20.24
C LEU A 120 -17.26 26.07 20.57
N ARG A 121 -16.79 24.82 20.60
CA ARG A 121 -17.60 23.67 21.01
C ARG A 121 -18.08 23.82 22.46
N ALA A 122 -17.21 24.24 23.37
CA ALA A 122 -17.57 24.48 24.76
C ALA A 122 -18.60 25.61 24.91
N GLU A 123 -18.47 26.69 24.13
CA GLU A 123 -19.42 27.81 24.11
C GLU A 123 -20.80 27.39 23.59
N VAL A 124 -20.84 26.63 22.49
CA VAL A 124 -22.09 26.05 21.95
C VAL A 124 -22.73 25.09 22.95
N GLU A 125 -21.95 24.27 23.64
CA GLU A 125 -22.47 23.37 24.68
C GLU A 125 -23.08 24.16 25.85
N ALA A 126 -22.42 25.24 26.29
CA ALA A 126 -22.94 26.11 27.34
C ALA A 126 -24.26 26.79 26.94
N LEU A 127 -24.33 27.34 25.72
CA LEU A 127 -25.55 27.92 25.16
C LEU A 127 -26.70 26.89 25.09
N CYS A 128 -26.40 25.67 24.63
CA CYS A 128 -27.37 24.58 24.60
C CYS A 128 -27.90 24.22 26.00
N ARG A 129 -27.04 24.22 27.03
CA ARG A 129 -27.46 24.00 28.43
C ARG A 129 -28.39 25.10 28.93
N VAL A 130 -28.04 26.36 28.71
CA VAL A 130 -28.88 27.50 29.10
C VAL A 130 -30.25 27.43 28.42
N LEU A 131 -30.30 27.17 27.10
CA LEU A 131 -31.55 27.01 26.37
C LEU A 131 -32.39 25.82 26.87
N ALA A 132 -31.74 24.72 27.27
CA ALA A 132 -32.43 23.56 27.84
C ALA A 132 -33.02 23.88 29.23
N GLU A 133 -32.29 24.62 30.07
CA GLU A 133 -32.75 25.08 31.38
C GLU A 133 -33.91 26.07 31.26
N GLU A 134 -33.81 27.07 30.39
CA GLU A 134 -34.90 28.03 30.14
C GLU A 134 -36.17 27.34 29.64
N ARG A 135 -36.04 26.38 28.72
CA ARG A 135 -37.18 25.57 28.27
C ARG A 135 -37.75 24.70 29.38
N GLY A 136 -36.90 24.16 30.26
CA GLY A 136 -37.34 23.41 31.44
C GLY A 136 -38.13 24.27 32.42
N VAL A 137 -37.65 25.48 32.72
CA VAL A 137 -38.32 26.45 33.59
C VAL A 137 -39.63 26.93 32.98
N GLY A 138 -39.64 27.28 31.69
CA GLY A 138 -40.85 27.69 30.97
C GLY A 138 -41.92 26.60 30.95
N ARG A 139 -41.53 25.34 30.69
CA ARG A 139 -42.46 24.20 30.79
C ARG A 139 -42.96 23.99 32.22
N GLY A 140 -42.10 24.10 33.23
CA GLY A 140 -42.50 23.96 34.63
C GLY A 140 -43.40 25.10 35.13
N ALA A 141 -43.26 26.32 34.57
CA ALA A 141 -44.17 27.42 34.84
C ALA A 141 -45.55 27.17 34.22
N LEU A 142 -45.60 26.76 32.95
CA LEU A 142 -46.85 26.43 32.26
C LEU A 142 -47.60 25.27 32.92
N VAL A 143 -46.87 24.22 33.35
CA VAL A 143 -47.49 23.08 34.05
C VAL A 143 -48.11 23.52 35.38
N ARG A 144 -47.41 24.34 36.17
CA ARG A 144 -47.96 24.89 37.43
C ARG A 144 -49.17 25.80 37.22
N GLU A 145 -49.17 26.58 36.14
CA GLU A 145 -50.31 27.45 35.81
C GLU A 145 -51.53 26.63 35.36
N LEU A 146 -51.32 25.52 34.65
CA LEU A 146 -52.38 24.58 34.27
C LEU A 146 -52.92 23.80 35.49
N GLU A 147 -52.05 23.36 36.39
CA GLU A 147 -52.45 22.68 37.63
C GLU A 147 -53.17 23.64 38.61
N GLY A 148 -52.75 24.90 38.69
CA GLY A 148 -53.43 25.94 39.48
C GLY A 148 -54.84 26.27 38.96
N ARG A 149 -55.01 26.33 37.63
CA ARG A 149 -56.34 26.48 37.00
C ARG A 149 -57.25 25.27 37.23
N ALA A 150 -56.70 24.06 37.21
CA ALA A 150 -57.47 22.84 37.50
C ALA A 150 -57.91 22.75 38.98
N GLY A 151 -57.16 23.37 39.90
CA GLY A 151 -57.54 23.49 41.31
C GLY A 151 -58.68 24.47 41.55
N ASP A 152 -58.69 25.61 40.87
CA ASP A 152 -59.70 26.68 41.04
C ASP A 152 -61.09 26.30 40.49
N GLU A 153 -61.17 25.43 39.48
CA GLU A 153 -62.46 24.92 38.96
C GLU A 153 -63.10 23.83 39.85
N SER A 154 -62.40 23.35 40.89
CA SER A 154 -62.90 22.31 41.82
C SER A 154 -63.45 22.85 43.15
N GLY A 155 -63.42 24.17 43.36
CA GLY A 155 -63.82 24.85 44.59
C GLY A 155 -64.96 25.84 44.41
N GLY A 156 -66.09 25.42 43.82
CA GLY A 156 -67.31 26.22 43.77
C GLY A 156 -68.47 25.51 44.48
N PRO A 157 -68.95 25.99 45.65
CA PRO A 157 -70.24 25.58 46.20
C PRO A 157 -71.43 26.09 45.39
#